data_AF-A0A6B2ZEJ4-F1
#
_entry.id   AF-A0A6B2ZEJ4-F1
#
_cell.length_a   1.000
_cell.length_b   1.000
_cell.length_c   1.000
_cell.angle_alpha   90.00
_cell.angle_beta   90.00
_cell.angle_gamma   90.00
#
_symmetry.space_group_name_H-M   'P 1'
#
loop_
_entity.id
_entity.type
_entity.pdbx_description
1 polymer ?
#
loop_
_entity_poly.entity_id
_entity_poly.type
_entity_poly.pdbx_seq_one_letter_code
_entity_poly.pdbx_strand_id
1 'polypeptide(L)'
;MSRTVRTTPSRLRRREGASESTFLYDLRYANAELAQAAREGRRPAPVKTLRRITSWQWMVLYCRKGSFSGEIASAEGRARLQGRLEAQRIRGLHRAGHDLDDADIPPVRHRHGVLWSAW
;
A
#
# COMPACT_ATOMS: atom_id res chain seq x y z
N MET A 1 4.91 8.57 -30.43
CA MET A 1 5.03 9.02 -29.03
C MET A 1 4.08 10.19 -28.78
N SER A 2 3.04 10.03 -27.95
CA SER A 2 2.05 11.08 -27.65
C SER A 2 2.42 11.86 -26.38
N ARG A 3 2.27 13.20 -26.38
CA ARG A 3 2.60 14.06 -25.23
C ARG A 3 1.36 14.26 -24.34
N THR A 4 1.50 14.00 -23.04
CA THR A 4 0.42 14.19 -22.05
C THR A 4 0.81 15.33 -21.11
N VAL A 5 -0.08 16.32 -20.97
CA VAL A 5 0.10 17.45 -20.05
C VAL A 5 -0.93 17.28 -18.94
N ARG A 6 -0.46 17.15 -17.69
CA ARG A 6 -1.33 17.11 -16.51
C ARG A 6 -1.66 18.54 -16.11
N THR A 7 -2.90 18.95 -16.30
CA THR A 7 -3.40 20.20 -15.73
C THR A 7 -3.70 19.99 -14.25
N THR A 8 -3.41 20.99 -13.41
CA THR A 8 -3.75 20.98 -11.99
C THR A 8 -5.24 20.65 -11.85
N PRO A 9 -5.60 19.52 -11.23
CA PRO A 9 -6.97 19.02 -11.28
C PRO A 9 -7.86 19.90 -10.39
N SER A 10 -9.03 20.26 -10.91
CA SER A 10 -10.20 20.46 -10.05
C SER A 10 -10.51 19.10 -9.40
N ARG A 11 -9.98 18.88 -8.19
CA ARG A 11 -10.09 17.60 -7.49
C ARG A 11 -11.54 17.36 -7.10
N LEU A 12 -12.23 16.49 -7.81
CA LEU A 12 -13.48 15.91 -7.33
C LEU A 12 -13.14 14.66 -6.53
N ARG A 13 -13.25 14.74 -5.20
CA ARG A 13 -13.10 13.60 -4.29
C ARG A 13 -14.48 13.06 -3.97
N ARG A 14 -14.65 11.74 -4.12
CA ARG A 14 -15.86 11.02 -3.70
C ARG A 14 -15.45 9.92 -2.74
N ARG A 15 -16.01 9.95 -1.52
CA ARG A 15 -15.77 8.94 -0.49
C ARG A 15 -16.99 8.01 -0.43
N GLU A 16 -16.74 6.71 -0.53
CA GLU A 16 -17.76 5.67 -0.41
C GLU A 16 -17.26 4.59 0.54
N GLY A 17 -17.75 4.63 1.78
CA GLY A 17 -17.30 3.73 2.85
C GLY A 17 -15.78 3.81 3.07
N ALA A 18 -15.10 2.70 2.80
CA ALA A 18 -13.65 2.57 2.92
C ALA A 18 -12.90 2.81 1.61
N SER A 19 -13.56 3.32 0.58
CA SER A 19 -12.91 3.71 -0.67
C SER A 19 -12.94 5.23 -0.83
N GLU A 20 -11.83 5.77 -1.32
CA GLU A 20 -11.72 7.16 -1.75
C GLU A 20 -11.42 7.14 -3.25
N SER A 21 -12.30 7.74 -4.04
CA SER A 21 -12.10 7.93 -5.46
C SER A 21 -11.74 9.38 -5.76
N THR A 22 -10.61 9.57 -6.45
CA THR A 22 -10.19 10.85 -7.00
C THR A 22 -10.31 10.82 -8.51
N PHE A 23 -10.97 11.83 -9.07
CA PHE A 23 -11.06 12.03 -10.51
C PHE A 23 -10.04 13.10 -10.96
N LEU A 24 -9.32 12.80 -12.04
CA LEU A 24 -8.30 13.67 -12.61
C LEU A 24 -8.60 13.90 -14.09
N TYR A 25 -8.68 15.16 -14.49
CA TYR A 25 -8.72 15.53 -15.90
C TYR A 25 -7.30 15.59 -16.46
N ASP A 26 -7.08 14.88 -17.55
CA ASP A 26 -5.85 14.88 -18.32
C ASP A 26 -6.11 15.45 -19.72
N LEU A 27 -5.13 16.18 -20.27
CA LEU A 27 -5.13 16.67 -21.65
C LEU A 27 -4.13 15.87 -22.48
N ARG A 28 -4.62 15.19 -23.52
CA ARG A 28 -3.79 14.37 -24.43
C ARG A 28 -3.75 15.01 -25.80
N TYR A 29 -2.53 15.20 -26.31
CA TYR A 29 -2.30 15.67 -27.67
C TYR A 29 -1.94 14.49 -28.56
N ALA A 30 -2.76 14.23 -29.58
CA ALA A 30 -2.44 13.25 -30.60
C ALA A 30 -1.38 13.80 -31.55
N ASN A 31 -0.50 12.94 -32.06
CA ASN A 31 0.57 13.39 -32.96
C ASN A 31 0.03 13.96 -34.27
N ALA A 32 -1.04 13.38 -34.80
CA ALA A 32 -1.71 13.90 -35.99
C ALA A 32 -2.20 15.35 -35.77
N GLU A 33 -2.80 15.62 -34.61
CA GLU A 33 -3.28 16.95 -34.25
C GLU A 33 -2.12 17.95 -34.02
N LEU A 34 -1.04 17.52 -33.37
CA LEU A 34 0.16 18.36 -33.23
C LEU A 34 0.76 18.73 -34.60
N ALA A 35 0.85 17.75 -35.51
CA ALA A 35 1.39 17.96 -36.85
C ALA A 35 0.46 18.82 -37.72
N GLN A 36 -0.85 18.62 -37.62
CA GLN A 36 -1.84 19.42 -38.34
C GLN A 36 -1.82 20.88 -37.85
N ALA A 37 -1.86 21.09 -36.54
CA ALA A 37 -1.85 22.41 -35.94
C ALA A 37 -0.58 23.20 -36.30
N ALA A 38 0.58 22.53 -36.34
CA ALA A 38 1.82 23.14 -36.78
C ALA A 38 1.78 23.56 -38.26
N ARG A 39 1.23 22.71 -39.15
CA ARG A 39 1.05 23.03 -40.57
C ARG A 39 0.09 24.20 -40.79
N GLU A 40 -0.95 24.29 -39.98
CA GLU A 40 -1.98 25.34 -40.08
C GLU A 40 -1.63 26.61 -39.30
N GLY A 41 -0.47 26.68 -38.64
CA GLY A 41 -0.06 27.83 -37.84
C GLY A 41 -0.98 28.11 -36.65
N ARG A 42 -1.74 27.12 -36.18
CA ARG A 42 -2.72 27.26 -35.10
C ARG A 42 -2.27 26.55 -33.83
N ARG A 43 -2.95 26.86 -32.73
CA ARG A 43 -2.77 26.13 -31.47
C ARG A 43 -3.38 24.72 -31.58
N PRO A 44 -2.67 23.67 -31.12
CA PRO A 44 -3.23 22.32 -31.09
C PRO A 44 -4.34 22.19 -30.03
N ALA A 45 -5.39 21.46 -30.38
CA ALA A 45 -6.54 21.18 -29.53
C ALA A 45 -6.36 19.84 -28.80
N PRO A 46 -6.23 19.82 -27.46
CA PRO A 46 -6.12 18.57 -26.73
C PRO A 46 -7.47 17.85 -26.62
N VAL A 47 -7.40 16.52 -26.52
CA VAL A 47 -8.54 15.71 -26.06
C VAL A 47 -8.54 15.69 -24.53
N LYS A 48 -9.69 16.03 -23.93
CA LYS A 48 -9.92 15.88 -22.49
C LYS A 48 -10.24 14.43 -22.16
N THR A 49 -9.49 13.85 -21.24
CA THR A 49 -9.73 12.50 -20.72
C THR A 49 -9.92 12.54 -19.21
N LEU A 50 -10.86 11.75 -18.68
CA LEU A 50 -11.11 11.64 -17.25
C LEU A 50 -10.54 10.32 -16.73
N ARG A 51 -9.59 10.41 -15.79
CA ARG A 51 -9.04 9.24 -15.09
C ARG A 51 -9.63 9.14 -13.70
N ARG A 52 -10.14 7.97 -13.35
CA ARG A 52 -10.55 7.63 -11.98
C ARG A 52 -9.41 6.86 -11.30
N ILE A 53 -9.02 7.30 -10.11
CA ILE A 53 -8.12 6.57 -9.21
C ILE A 53 -8.92 6.27 -7.95
N THR A 54 -9.07 5.00 -7.62
CA THR A 54 -9.76 4.56 -6.40
C THR A 54 -8.72 3.96 -5.47
N SER A 55 -8.58 4.54 -4.28
CA SER A 55 -7.80 3.98 -3.18
C SER A 55 -8.74 3.33 -2.16
N TRP A 56 -8.40 2.11 -1.76
CA TRP A 56 -9.08 1.41 -0.67
C TRP A 56 -8.33 1.71 0.62
N GLN A 57 -8.98 2.45 1.52
CA GLN A 57 -8.52 2.71 2.87
C GLN A 57 -8.90 1.53 3.75
N TRP A 58 -8.14 0.45 3.65
CA TRP A 58 -8.30 -0.72 4.51
C TRP A 58 -8.26 -0.35 6.01
N MET A 59 -7.51 0.68 6.39
CA MET A 59 -7.47 1.22 7.76
C MET A 59 -8.84 1.64 8.30
N VAL A 60 -9.73 2.15 7.45
CA VAL A 60 -11.09 2.58 7.87
C VAL A 60 -11.97 1.38 8.22
N LEU A 61 -11.70 0.20 7.64
CA LEU A 61 -12.45 -1.02 7.91
C LEU A 61 -11.96 -1.74 9.17
N TYR A 62 -10.66 -1.73 9.44
CA TYR A 62 -10.05 -2.58 10.47
C TYR A 62 -9.66 -1.82 11.75
N CYS A 63 -9.34 -0.52 11.67
CA CYS A 63 -8.91 0.27 12.84
C CYS A 63 -10.08 1.07 13.43
N ARG A 64 -11.05 0.37 14.04
CA ARG A 64 -12.30 0.97 14.56
C ARG A 64 -12.10 1.71 15.90
N LYS A 65 -10.98 1.53 16.60
CA LYS A 65 -10.76 2.06 17.97
C LYS A 65 -9.39 2.70 18.24
N GLY A 66 -8.47 2.76 17.28
CA GLY A 66 -7.12 3.30 17.51
C GLY A 66 -6.45 3.89 16.28
N SER A 67 -5.31 4.56 16.49
CA SER A 67 -4.45 4.94 15.38
C SER A 67 -3.81 3.68 14.78
N PHE A 68 -3.86 3.56 13.46
CA PHE A 68 -3.27 2.46 12.70
C PHE A 68 -1.85 2.11 13.14
N SER A 69 -1.02 3.14 13.31
CA SER A 69 0.37 2.99 13.75
C SER A 69 0.46 2.39 15.15
N GLY A 70 -0.46 2.73 16.05
CA GLY A 70 -0.51 2.17 17.40
C GLY A 70 -0.92 0.70 17.41
N GLU A 71 -1.91 0.31 16.60
CA GLU A 71 -2.35 -1.08 16.50
C GLU A 71 -1.26 -1.98 15.90
N ILE A 72 -0.57 -1.53 14.83
CA ILE A 72 0.57 -2.26 14.26
C ILE A 72 1.72 -2.35 15.27
N ALA A 73 2.12 -1.25 15.90
CA ALA A 73 3.21 -1.27 16.87
C ALA A 73 2.90 -2.21 18.04
N SER A 74 1.65 -2.25 18.49
CA SER A 74 1.20 -3.15 19.55
C SER A 74 1.20 -4.62 19.11
N ALA A 75 0.71 -4.91 17.89
CA ALA A 75 0.73 -6.26 17.33
C ALA A 75 2.17 -6.77 17.15
N GLU A 76 3.06 -5.92 16.62
CA GLU A 76 4.47 -6.23 16.44
C GLU A 76 5.18 -6.43 17.80
N GLY A 77 4.83 -5.62 18.81
CA GLY A 77 5.30 -5.78 20.18
C GLY A 77 4.92 -7.13 20.79
N ARG A 78 3.66 -7.56 20.63
CA ARG A 78 3.19 -8.88 21.08
C ARG A 78 3.93 -10.02 20.38
N ALA A 79 4.07 -9.95 19.06
CA ALA A 79 4.80 -10.97 18.28
C ALA A 79 6.27 -11.08 18.72
N ARG A 80 6.95 -9.96 18.98
CA ARG A 80 8.32 -9.95 19.50
C ARG A 80 8.42 -10.55 20.90
N LEU A 81 7.46 -10.25 21.78
CA LEU A 81 7.43 -10.83 23.12
C LEU A 81 7.23 -12.34 23.06
N GLN A 82 6.28 -12.82 22.24
CA GLN A 82 6.05 -14.24 22.04
C GLN A 82 7.30 -14.96 21.54
N GLY A 83 7.94 -14.45 20.48
CA GLY A 83 9.18 -15.06 19.97
C GLY A 83 10.33 -15.06 20.99
N ARG A 84 10.41 -14.04 21.87
CA ARG A 84 11.39 -14.04 22.97
C ARG A 84 11.09 -15.12 24.01
N LEU A 85 9.83 -15.31 24.37
CA LEU A 85 9.41 -16.33 25.34
C LEU A 85 9.62 -17.74 24.78
N GLU A 86 9.29 -17.98 23.51
CA GLU A 86 9.56 -19.24 22.82
C GLU A 86 11.07 -19.54 22.76
N ALA A 87 11.89 -18.54 22.40
CA ALA A 87 13.34 -18.70 22.40
C ALA A 87 13.91 -18.96 23.81
N GLN A 88 13.33 -18.36 24.86
CA GLN A 88 13.71 -18.67 26.25
C GLN A 88 13.33 -20.10 26.63
N ARG A 89 12.13 -20.56 26.25
CA ARG A 89 11.66 -21.93 26.48
C ARG A 89 12.60 -22.95 25.83
N ILE A 90 12.95 -22.76 24.55
CA ILE A 90 13.87 -23.66 23.83
C ILE A 90 15.24 -23.71 24.51
N ARG A 91 15.80 -22.55 24.91
CA ARG A 91 17.06 -22.52 25.66
C ARG A 91 16.97 -23.24 27.01
N GLY A 92 15.83 -23.15 27.69
CA GLY A 92 15.57 -23.88 28.93
C GLY A 92 15.59 -25.40 28.72
N LEU A 93 14.89 -25.88 27.70
CA LEU A 93 14.86 -27.29 27.32
C LEU A 93 16.26 -27.82 26.97
N HIS A 94 17.01 -27.07 26.16
CA HIS A 94 18.41 -27.39 25.84
C HIS A 94 19.26 -27.59 27.09
N ARG A 95 19.19 -26.65 28.04
CA ARG A 95 19.99 -26.70 29.29
C ARG A 95 19.60 -27.87 30.18
N ALA A 96 18.37 -28.34 30.11
CA ALA A 96 17.89 -29.52 30.81
C ALA A 96 18.27 -30.84 30.09
N GLY A 97 18.99 -30.78 28.96
CA GLY A 97 19.46 -31.95 28.23
C GLY A 97 18.40 -32.58 27.32
N HIS A 98 17.32 -31.86 27.01
CA HIS A 98 16.33 -32.34 26.04
C HIS A 98 16.85 -32.17 24.61
N ASP A 99 16.54 -33.16 23.78
CA ASP A 99 16.72 -33.09 22.33
C ASP A 99 15.80 -32.01 21.73
N LEU A 100 16.34 -31.24 20.78
CA LEU A 100 15.66 -30.11 20.14
C LEU A 100 15.38 -30.34 18.66
N ASP A 101 15.74 -31.50 18.10
CA ASP A 101 15.55 -31.79 16.68
C ASP A 101 14.07 -31.73 16.25
N ASP A 102 13.15 -31.96 17.19
CA ASP A 102 11.69 -31.82 16.99
C ASP A 102 11.12 -30.42 17.34
N ALA A 103 11.94 -29.49 17.81
CA ALA A 103 11.48 -28.16 18.16
C ALA A 103 11.30 -27.32 16.90
N ASP A 104 10.04 -27.01 16.55
CA ASP A 104 9.75 -26.05 15.47
C ASP A 104 10.19 -24.64 15.89
N ILE A 105 11.30 -24.16 15.34
CA ILE A 105 11.85 -22.84 15.60
C ILE A 105 11.49 -21.90 14.44
N PRO A 106 10.48 -21.03 14.60
CA PRO A 106 10.16 -20.08 13.55
C PRO A 106 11.33 -19.09 13.34
N PRO A 107 11.60 -18.67 12.09
CA PRO A 107 12.70 -17.77 11.79
C PRO A 107 12.53 -16.42 12.53
N VAL A 108 13.55 -16.05 13.29
CA VAL A 108 13.57 -14.87 14.20
C VAL A 108 13.25 -13.54 13.50
N ARG A 109 13.48 -13.46 12.18
CA ARG A 109 13.19 -12.27 11.35
C ARG A 109 12.65 -12.68 10.00
N HIS A 110 11.34 -12.88 9.90
CA HIS A 110 10.69 -12.94 8.60
C HIS A 110 10.27 -11.52 8.19
N ARG A 111 10.67 -11.07 6.99
CA ARG A 111 10.32 -9.73 6.45
C ARG A 111 8.80 -9.50 6.37
N HIS A 112 8.04 -10.59 6.38
CA HIS A 112 6.57 -10.62 6.41
C HIS A 112 5.99 -11.23 7.70
N GLY A 113 6.78 -11.39 8.77
CA GLY A 113 6.31 -12.02 10.02
C GLY A 113 5.10 -11.32 10.64
N VAL A 114 5.04 -9.99 10.51
CA VAL A 114 3.89 -9.19 10.96
C VAL A 114 2.59 -9.54 10.22
N LEU A 115 2.67 -9.96 8.95
CA LEU A 115 1.49 -10.42 8.19
C LEU A 115 1.02 -11.81 8.62
N TRP A 116 1.96 -12.68 9.02
CA TRP A 116 1.65 -14.04 9.47
C TRP A 116 1.07 -14.07 10.89
N SER A 117 1.53 -13.19 11.79
CA SER A 117 1.01 -13.09 13.16
C SER A 117 -0.29 -12.27 13.29
N ALA A 118 -0.82 -11.75 12.19
CA ALA A 118 -2.03 -10.93 12.15
C ALA A 118 -3.30 -11.74 11.79
N TRP A 119 -3.18 -13.06 11.63
CA TRP A 119 -4.27 -14.00 11.38
C TRP A 119 -4.44 -14.97 12.55
#